data_AF-A0A0L0V037-F1
#
_entry.id   AF-A0A0L0V037-F1
#
_cell.length_a   1.000
_cell.length_b   1.000
_cell.length_c   1.000
_cell.angle_alpha   90.00
_cell.angle_beta   90.00
_cell.angle_gamma   90.00
#
_symmetry.space_group_name_H-M   'P 1'
#
loop_
_entity.id
_entity.type
_entity.pdbx_description
1 polymer ?
#
loop_
_entity_poly.entity_id
_entity_poly.type
_entity_poly.pdbx_seq_one_letter_code
_entity_poly.pdbx_strand_id
1 'polypeptide(L)'
;MRAVNEAQGIDNGHKDLYSTLIRRYHACTGNMDKEDTIGEFKKEDFPVISCTMALGLAQNWKRVRRVITMGQGDPSCIGQMMGRCGRDGRPGLAILFKEKKRKFGLNSLKAIAKADKEDDNVRMDLSSEQLVSAVPVCLRIAFSVDNLYGYIPMDRDDPNYLREEICEEAEGFSGTPEEAELLLECMKITTINNFGSILDHPKHFPNTDAARTSKKTTTRGGKASDSGPNPVLDRFAGSLVKNFNVFFRFWYKEATSFLPSQIFSGLEAHAIANSVDSIKDWCNVEDLIGGEAMDREAEMLYQCVVSFRGGGEFEDY
;
A
#
# COMPACT_ATOMS: atom_id res chain seq x y z
N MET A 1 -5.70 -7.58 8.77
CA MET A 1 -6.83 -7.14 9.63
C MET A 1 -6.39 -6.62 11.00
N ARG A 2 -5.17 -6.94 11.49
CA ARG A 2 -4.63 -6.47 12.78
C ARG A 2 -4.68 -4.93 12.94
N ALA A 3 -4.04 -4.19 12.01
CA ALA A 3 -3.99 -2.73 12.05
C ALA A 3 -5.37 -2.05 12.14
N VAL A 4 -6.40 -2.60 11.47
CA VAL A 4 -7.77 -2.06 11.51
C VAL A 4 -8.40 -2.23 12.89
N ASN A 5 -8.17 -3.37 13.55
CA ASN A 5 -8.69 -3.64 14.89
C ASN A 5 -7.95 -2.82 15.95
N GLU A 6 -6.62 -2.73 15.85
CA GLU A 6 -5.80 -1.91 16.76
C GLU A 6 -6.15 -0.42 16.66
N ALA A 7 -6.40 0.09 15.44
CA ALA A 7 -6.85 1.47 15.24
C ALA A 7 -8.23 1.76 15.87
N GLN A 8 -9.03 0.73 16.13
CA GLN A 8 -10.32 0.82 16.84
C GLN A 8 -10.19 0.46 18.34
N GLY A 9 -8.97 0.23 18.84
CA GLY A 9 -8.73 -0.16 20.24
C GLY A 9 -9.18 -1.58 20.58
N ILE A 10 -9.32 -2.46 19.58
CA ILE A 10 -9.75 -3.85 19.78
C ILE A 10 -8.51 -4.76 19.83
N ASP A 11 -8.10 -5.11 21.05
CA ASP A 11 -6.98 -6.02 21.27
C ASP A 11 -7.27 -7.43 20.71
N ASN A 12 -6.32 -7.97 19.94
CA ASN A 12 -6.44 -9.28 19.29
C ASN A 12 -7.70 -9.49 18.41
N GLY A 13 -8.45 -8.44 18.06
CA GLY A 13 -9.69 -8.56 17.29
C GLY A 13 -9.54 -9.23 15.91
N HIS A 14 -8.32 -9.26 15.37
CA HIS A 14 -8.02 -9.98 14.12
C HIS A 14 -8.08 -11.52 14.23
N LYS A 15 -8.15 -12.06 15.46
CA LYS A 15 -8.32 -13.50 15.73
C LYS A 15 -9.79 -13.88 15.92
N ASP A 16 -10.68 -12.91 16.07
CA ASP A 16 -12.11 -13.14 16.23
C ASP A 16 -12.75 -13.44 14.87
N LEU A 17 -13.33 -14.63 14.74
CA LEU A 17 -14.05 -15.07 13.54
C LEU A 17 -15.39 -14.34 13.37
N TYR A 18 -15.98 -13.86 14.47
CA TYR A 18 -17.28 -13.19 14.50
C TYR A 18 -17.15 -11.69 14.75
N SER A 19 -15.99 -11.11 14.41
CA SER A 19 -15.73 -9.67 14.57
C SER A 19 -16.88 -8.84 14.02
N THR A 20 -17.40 -7.93 14.84
CA THR A 20 -18.44 -6.95 14.46
C THR A 20 -17.87 -5.79 13.64
N LEU A 21 -16.54 -5.74 13.45
CA LEU A 21 -15.85 -4.69 12.71
C LEU A 21 -15.46 -5.13 11.30
N ILE A 22 -14.69 -6.22 11.20
CA ILE A 22 -14.09 -6.64 9.94
C ILE A 22 -13.98 -8.16 9.86
N ARG A 23 -14.44 -8.72 8.74
CA ARG A 23 -14.38 -10.17 8.50
C ARG A 23 -13.67 -10.52 7.21
N ARG A 24 -13.07 -11.71 7.15
CA ARG A 24 -12.32 -12.20 6.00
C ARG A 24 -13.23 -12.97 5.06
N TYR A 25 -13.13 -12.68 3.77
CA TYR A 25 -13.70 -13.49 2.69
C TYR A 25 -12.57 -13.95 1.77
N HIS A 26 -12.39 -15.27 1.61
CA HIS A 26 -11.32 -15.82 0.78
C HIS A 26 -11.81 -17.03 -0.02
N ALA A 27 -11.18 -17.34 -1.16
CA ALA A 27 -11.52 -18.53 -1.94
C ALA A 27 -11.41 -19.82 -1.11
N CYS A 28 -10.43 -19.88 -0.20
CA CYS A 28 -10.18 -21.02 0.67
C CYS A 28 -11.04 -21.08 1.95
N THR A 29 -11.95 -20.13 2.22
CA THR A 29 -12.89 -20.27 3.34
C THR A 29 -14.00 -21.26 2.97
N GLY A 30 -14.58 -21.93 3.98
CA GLY A 30 -15.68 -22.86 3.79
C GLY A 30 -16.89 -22.18 3.16
N ASN A 31 -17.73 -22.95 2.44
CA ASN A 31 -18.93 -22.38 1.80
C ASN A 31 -19.91 -21.80 2.82
N MET A 32 -20.06 -22.45 3.98
CA MET A 32 -20.89 -21.94 5.08
C MET A 32 -20.37 -20.58 5.57
N ASP A 33 -19.07 -20.45 5.85
CA ASP A 33 -18.49 -19.16 6.26
C ASP A 33 -18.70 -18.05 5.23
N LYS A 34 -18.64 -18.38 3.93
CA LYS A 34 -18.89 -17.41 2.85
C LYS A 34 -20.34 -16.96 2.86
N GLU A 35 -21.28 -17.90 2.98
CA GLU A 35 -22.72 -17.61 3.04
C GLU A 35 -23.08 -16.77 4.28
N ASP A 36 -22.54 -17.13 5.45
CA ASP A 36 -22.75 -16.40 6.70
C ASP A 36 -22.17 -14.99 6.61
N THR A 37 -20.93 -14.84 6.14
CA THR A 37 -20.28 -13.53 5.94
C THR A 37 -21.09 -12.64 5.00
N ILE A 38 -21.61 -13.19 3.90
CA ILE A 38 -22.46 -12.44 2.95
C ILE A 38 -23.80 -12.07 3.60
N GLY A 39 -24.43 -13.01 4.30
CA GLY A 39 -25.74 -12.83 4.92
C GLY A 39 -25.70 -11.78 6.03
N GLU A 40 -24.75 -11.89 6.94
CA GLU A 40 -24.54 -10.96 8.05
C GLU A 40 -24.09 -9.57 7.57
N PHE A 41 -23.27 -9.50 6.50
CA PHE A 41 -22.95 -8.22 5.88
C PHE A 41 -24.18 -7.54 5.28
N LYS A 42 -25.13 -8.31 4.71
CA LYS A 42 -26.40 -7.76 4.19
C LYS A 42 -27.34 -7.30 5.31
N LYS A 43 -27.28 -7.94 6.49
CA LYS A 43 -28.06 -7.59 7.69
C LYS A 43 -27.50 -6.40 8.47
N GLU A 44 -26.32 -5.92 8.07
CA GLU A 44 -25.62 -4.80 8.72
C GLU A 44 -24.92 -5.14 10.02
N ASP A 45 -24.68 -6.43 10.28
CA ASP A 45 -24.05 -6.92 11.52
C ASP A 45 -22.57 -6.48 11.64
N PHE A 46 -21.92 -6.19 10.51
CA PHE A 46 -20.57 -5.61 10.46
C PHE A 46 -20.36 -4.74 9.21
N PRO A 47 -19.41 -3.78 9.25
CA PRO A 47 -19.22 -2.80 8.17
C PRO A 47 -18.12 -3.11 7.15
N VAL A 48 -17.15 -3.99 7.43
CA VAL A 48 -15.98 -4.19 6.55
C VAL A 48 -15.76 -5.66 6.17
N ILE A 49 -15.55 -5.91 4.88
CA ILE A 49 -15.07 -7.21 4.37
C ILE A 49 -13.63 -7.03 3.88
N SER A 50 -12.72 -7.83 4.41
CA SER A 50 -11.37 -8.00 3.88
C SER A 50 -11.35 -9.19 2.93
N CYS A 51 -10.96 -8.97 1.67
CA CYS A 51 -10.93 -10.03 0.68
C CYS A 51 -9.76 -9.91 -0.28
N THR A 52 -9.42 -11.03 -0.91
CA THR A 52 -8.57 -11.06 -2.11
C THR A 52 -9.44 -10.87 -3.35
N MET A 53 -8.80 -10.86 -4.52
CA MET A 53 -9.48 -10.77 -5.83
C MET A 53 -10.58 -11.83 -6.04
N ALA A 54 -10.59 -12.88 -5.21
CA ALA A 54 -11.64 -13.91 -5.15
C ALA A 54 -13.06 -13.39 -4.93
N LEU A 55 -13.23 -12.16 -4.42
CA LEU A 55 -14.56 -11.52 -4.30
C LEU A 55 -15.11 -11.04 -5.66
N GLY A 56 -14.29 -11.08 -6.72
CA GLY A 56 -14.49 -10.34 -7.97
C GLY A 56 -15.60 -10.84 -8.90
N LEU A 57 -16.02 -12.11 -8.89
CA LEU A 57 -16.78 -12.62 -10.05
C LEU A 57 -18.22 -13.09 -9.77
N ALA A 58 -18.59 -13.44 -8.53
CA ALA A 58 -19.82 -14.21 -8.31
C ALA A 58 -20.96 -13.50 -7.54
N GLN A 59 -20.74 -12.33 -6.94
CA GLN A 59 -21.71 -11.76 -5.97
C GLN A 59 -22.04 -10.29 -6.21
N ASN A 60 -23.32 -9.95 -5.98
CA ASN A 60 -23.83 -8.57 -6.08
C ASN A 60 -23.83 -7.88 -4.70
N TRP A 61 -22.97 -6.89 -4.55
CA TRP A 61 -22.72 -6.18 -3.30
C TRP A 61 -23.35 -4.79 -3.28
N LYS A 62 -24.68 -4.70 -3.27
CA LYS A 62 -25.41 -3.41 -3.32
C LYS A 62 -25.08 -2.45 -2.16
N ARG A 63 -24.66 -2.98 -1.00
CA ARG A 63 -24.31 -2.21 0.20
C ARG A 63 -22.89 -1.60 0.13
N VAL A 64 -22.04 -2.06 -0.77
CA VAL A 64 -20.66 -1.57 -0.85
C VAL A 64 -20.66 -0.15 -1.39
N ARG A 65 -20.22 0.77 -0.54
CA ARG A 65 -20.09 2.21 -0.86
C ARG A 65 -18.64 2.67 -0.93
N ARG A 66 -17.72 1.87 -0.38
CA ARG A 66 -16.29 2.14 -0.40
C ARG A 66 -15.52 0.89 -0.77
N VAL A 67 -14.53 1.04 -1.63
CA VAL A 67 -13.58 -0.01 -2.00
C VAL A 67 -12.18 0.51 -1.73
N ILE A 68 -11.41 -0.26 -0.98
CA ILE A 68 -10.01 0.06 -0.69
C ILE A 68 -9.16 -1.05 -1.30
N THR A 69 -8.36 -0.70 -2.31
CA THR A 69 -7.41 -1.63 -2.91
C THR A 69 -6.03 -1.37 -2.34
N MET A 70 -5.41 -2.43 -1.81
CA MET A 70 -4.05 -2.38 -1.27
C MET A 70 -3.10 -3.06 -2.24
N GLY A 71 -2.04 -2.38 -2.65
CA GLY A 71 -0.96 -2.96 -3.44
C GLY A 71 -1.26 -3.09 -4.93
N GLN A 72 -0.70 -4.14 -5.53
CA GLN A 72 -0.75 -4.38 -6.97
C GLN A 72 -1.98 -5.19 -7.36
N GLY A 73 -2.44 -4.93 -8.57
CA GLY A 73 -3.49 -5.67 -9.23
C GLY A 73 -3.48 -5.30 -10.69
N ASP A 74 -3.91 -6.23 -11.52
CA ASP A 74 -4.17 -5.95 -12.92
C ASP A 74 -5.17 -4.76 -13.04
N PRO A 75 -4.96 -3.81 -13.96
CA PRO A 75 -5.83 -2.65 -14.13
C PRO A 75 -7.30 -3.00 -14.31
N SER A 76 -7.61 -4.01 -15.13
CA SER A 76 -9.00 -4.46 -15.36
C SER A 76 -9.62 -5.03 -14.08
N CYS A 77 -8.83 -5.80 -13.34
CA CYS A 77 -9.16 -6.33 -12.03
C CYS A 77 -9.44 -5.23 -11.00
N ILE A 78 -8.61 -4.18 -10.95
CA ILE A 78 -8.82 -3.01 -10.10
C ILE A 78 -10.09 -2.27 -10.53
N GLY A 79 -10.29 -2.03 -11.83
CA GLY A 79 -11.50 -1.43 -12.38
C GLY A 79 -12.77 -2.18 -11.96
N GLN A 80 -12.75 -3.51 -12.06
CA GLN A 80 -13.87 -4.36 -11.61
C GLN A 80 -14.14 -4.27 -10.11
N MET A 81 -13.08 -4.09 -9.30
CA MET A 81 -13.22 -3.90 -7.85
C MET A 81 -13.79 -2.52 -7.54
N MET A 82 -13.32 -1.46 -8.20
CA MET A 82 -13.89 -0.12 -8.06
C MET A 82 -15.37 -0.10 -8.44
N GLY A 83 -15.76 -0.76 -9.53
CA GLY A 83 -17.16 -0.91 -9.98
C GLY A 83 -18.06 -1.71 -9.03
N ARG A 84 -17.57 -2.16 -7.86
CA ARG A 84 -18.40 -2.71 -6.79
C ARG A 84 -19.00 -1.63 -5.90
N CYS A 85 -18.34 -0.48 -5.77
CA CYS A 85 -18.94 0.64 -5.05
C CYS A 85 -20.02 1.31 -5.90
N GLY A 86 -21.13 1.70 -5.27
CA GLY A 86 -22.20 2.46 -5.94
C GLY A 86 -23.14 1.65 -6.85
N ARG A 87 -23.19 0.32 -6.70
CA ARG A 87 -24.14 -0.56 -7.42
C ARG A 87 -25.61 -0.31 -7.11
N ASP A 88 -25.88 0.41 -6.03
CA ASP A 88 -27.20 0.89 -5.66
C ASP A 88 -27.58 2.21 -6.35
N GLY A 89 -26.74 2.70 -7.29
CA GLY A 89 -26.93 3.93 -8.03
C GLY A 89 -26.48 5.18 -7.25
N ARG A 90 -26.00 5.01 -6.02
CA ARG A 90 -25.48 6.12 -5.21
C ARG A 90 -23.97 6.24 -5.40
N PRO A 91 -23.37 7.43 -5.22
CA PRO A 91 -21.93 7.62 -5.39
C PRO A 91 -21.09 6.67 -4.54
N GLY A 92 -20.09 6.04 -5.14
CA GLY A 92 -19.13 5.18 -4.47
C GLY A 92 -17.75 5.82 -4.41
N LEU A 93 -16.93 5.43 -3.42
CA LEU A 93 -15.55 5.90 -3.30
C LEU A 93 -14.57 4.74 -3.43
N ALA A 94 -13.65 4.85 -4.37
CA ALA A 94 -12.50 3.97 -4.49
C ALA A 94 -11.25 4.66 -3.93
N ILE A 95 -10.53 3.97 -3.04
CA ILE A 95 -9.25 4.42 -2.47
C ILE A 95 -8.18 3.42 -2.89
N LEU A 96 -7.16 3.89 -3.60
CA LEU A 96 -6.07 3.06 -4.08
C LEU A 96 -4.81 3.35 -3.25
N PHE A 97 -4.41 2.40 -2.41
CA PHE A 97 -3.11 2.45 -1.75
C PHE A 97 -2.08 1.79 -2.65
N LYS A 98 -1.20 2.61 -3.21
CA LYS A 98 -0.15 2.19 -4.13
C LYS A 98 1.22 2.46 -3.52
N GLU A 99 2.23 1.75 -4.00
CA GLU A 99 3.61 1.98 -3.57
C GLU A 99 4.19 3.20 -4.29
N LYS A 100 4.92 4.04 -3.55
CA LYS A 100 5.63 5.21 -4.09
C LYS A 100 6.79 4.88 -5.00
N LYS A 101 7.48 3.78 -4.71
CA LYS A 101 8.63 3.28 -5.48
C LYS A 101 8.62 1.76 -5.36
N ARG A 102 8.69 1.07 -6.49
CA ARG A 102 8.75 -0.38 -6.57
C ARG A 102 10.20 -0.85 -6.67
N LYS A 103 10.61 -1.85 -5.90
CA LYS A 103 11.91 -2.51 -6.11
C LYS A 103 11.85 -3.25 -7.48
N PHE A 104 12.75 -2.91 -8.40
CA PHE A 104 12.83 -3.44 -9.77
C PHE A 104 11.67 -3.10 -10.73
N GLY A 105 10.81 -2.16 -10.36
CA GLY A 105 9.74 -1.67 -11.25
C GLY A 105 10.11 -0.44 -12.06
N LEU A 106 9.17 0.00 -12.89
CA LEU A 106 9.26 1.27 -13.61
C LEU A 106 9.08 2.47 -12.65
N ASN A 107 10.19 3.00 -12.13
CA ASN A 107 10.16 4.14 -11.18
C ASN A 107 10.53 5.50 -11.80
N SER A 108 10.69 5.55 -13.12
CA SER A 108 11.13 6.78 -13.81
C SER A 108 10.49 6.92 -15.18
N LEU A 109 10.17 8.16 -15.57
CA LEU A 109 9.61 8.51 -16.89
C LEU A 109 10.44 7.96 -18.05
N LYS A 110 11.76 7.91 -17.92
CA LYS A 110 12.65 7.33 -18.95
C LYS A 110 12.53 5.83 -19.09
N ALA A 111 12.32 5.11 -17.99
CA ALA A 111 12.10 3.67 -18.02
C ALA A 111 10.73 3.36 -18.64
N ILE A 112 9.72 4.16 -18.32
CA ILE A 112 8.36 4.08 -18.83
C ILE A 112 8.31 4.30 -20.34
N ALA A 113 8.98 5.34 -20.85
CA ALA A 113 9.04 5.62 -22.28
C ALA A 113 9.69 4.50 -23.13
N LYS A 114 10.48 3.62 -22.49
CA LYS A 114 11.12 2.48 -23.14
C LYS A 114 10.42 1.14 -22.86
N ALA A 115 9.39 1.15 -22.02
CA ALA A 115 8.67 -0.04 -21.63
C ALA A 115 7.72 -0.48 -22.74
N ASP A 116 7.51 -1.78 -22.84
CA ASP A 116 6.48 -2.35 -23.70
C ASP A 116 5.10 -2.08 -23.08
N LYS A 117 4.26 -1.29 -23.74
CA LYS A 117 2.96 -0.85 -23.21
C LYS A 117 1.94 -2.00 -23.11
N GLU A 118 2.18 -3.09 -23.83
CA GLU A 118 1.31 -4.27 -23.90
C GLU A 118 1.71 -5.34 -22.87
N ASP A 119 2.91 -5.26 -22.28
CA ASP A 119 3.37 -6.22 -21.28
C ASP A 119 2.59 -6.10 -19.97
N ASP A 120 2.11 -7.22 -19.44
CA ASP A 120 1.29 -7.25 -18.22
C ASP A 120 2.04 -6.72 -16.98
N ASN A 121 3.35 -6.94 -16.89
CA ASN A 121 4.13 -6.40 -15.76
C ASN A 121 4.27 -4.89 -15.88
N VAL A 122 4.43 -4.38 -17.10
CA VAL A 122 4.40 -2.94 -17.37
C VAL A 122 3.03 -2.39 -17.02
N ARG A 123 1.92 -2.97 -17.48
CA ARG A 123 0.55 -2.54 -17.14
C ARG A 123 0.30 -2.54 -15.62
N MET A 124 0.78 -3.55 -14.91
CA MET A 124 0.71 -3.59 -13.44
C MET A 124 1.59 -2.50 -12.79
N ASP A 125 2.77 -2.20 -13.34
CA ASP A 125 3.68 -1.15 -12.89
C ASP A 125 3.16 0.26 -13.15
N LEU A 126 2.50 0.48 -14.29
CA LEU A 126 1.86 1.74 -14.67
C LEU A 126 0.72 2.11 -13.71
N SER A 127 0.22 1.17 -12.90
CA SER A 127 -0.75 1.42 -11.82
C SER A 127 -0.13 1.88 -10.48
N SER A 128 1.19 2.04 -10.40
CA SER A 128 1.89 2.47 -9.16
C SER A 128 1.77 3.98 -8.90
N GLU A 129 1.90 4.40 -7.64
CA GLU A 129 1.64 5.79 -7.20
C GLU A 129 2.54 6.80 -7.93
N GLN A 130 3.81 6.41 -8.15
CA GLN A 130 4.76 7.27 -8.86
C GLN A 130 4.39 7.46 -10.33
N LEU A 131 3.74 6.47 -10.94
CA LEU A 131 3.35 6.49 -12.34
C LEU A 131 2.04 7.23 -12.55
N VAL A 132 1.06 7.04 -11.68
CA VAL A 132 -0.17 7.87 -11.62
C VAL A 132 0.16 9.33 -11.31
N SER A 133 1.21 9.59 -10.52
CA SER A 133 1.67 10.96 -10.24
C SER A 133 2.54 11.55 -11.35
N ALA A 134 3.23 10.73 -12.14
CA ALA A 134 4.12 11.21 -13.21
C ALA A 134 3.42 11.28 -14.58
N VAL A 135 2.35 10.52 -14.76
CA VAL A 135 1.47 10.53 -15.92
C VAL A 135 0.18 11.26 -15.53
N PRO A 136 -0.03 12.52 -15.96
CA PRO A 136 -1.15 13.34 -15.53
C PRO A 136 -2.48 12.95 -16.21
N VAL A 137 -2.77 11.66 -16.31
CA VAL A 137 -3.99 11.11 -16.94
C VAL A 137 -5.05 10.81 -15.88
N CYS A 138 -6.32 11.00 -16.24
CA CYS A 138 -7.42 10.55 -15.40
C CYS A 138 -7.46 9.02 -15.38
N LEU A 139 -7.44 8.41 -14.19
CA LEU A 139 -7.48 6.95 -14.04
C LEU A 139 -8.73 6.31 -14.67
N ARG A 140 -9.88 7.00 -14.64
CA ARG A 140 -11.12 6.51 -15.26
C ARG A 140 -10.94 6.34 -16.76
N ILE A 141 -10.48 7.41 -17.43
CA ILE A 141 -10.21 7.43 -18.87
C ILE A 141 -9.11 6.41 -19.21
N ALA A 142 -8.04 6.35 -18.42
CA ALA A 142 -6.96 5.40 -18.63
C ALA A 142 -7.42 3.94 -18.55
N PHE A 143 -8.30 3.59 -17.61
CA PHE A 143 -8.88 2.24 -17.54
C PHE A 143 -9.88 1.96 -18.65
N SER A 144 -10.62 2.96 -19.14
CA SER A 144 -11.46 2.80 -20.33
C SER A 144 -10.61 2.49 -21.57
N VAL A 145 -9.50 3.21 -21.77
CA VAL A 145 -8.54 2.94 -22.85
C VAL A 145 -7.94 1.54 -22.71
N ASP A 146 -7.52 1.14 -21.51
CA ASP A 146 -6.99 -0.21 -21.25
C ASP A 146 -8.01 -1.31 -21.57
N ASN A 147 -9.28 -1.10 -21.22
CA ASN A 147 -10.35 -2.06 -21.54
C ASN A 147 -10.67 -2.14 -23.04
N LEU A 148 -10.56 -1.02 -23.77
CA LEU A 148 -10.88 -0.96 -25.20
C LEU A 148 -9.71 -1.42 -26.09
N TYR A 149 -8.48 -1.07 -25.72
CA TYR A 149 -7.29 -1.21 -26.57
C TYR A 149 -6.18 -2.06 -25.96
N GLY A 150 -6.28 -2.47 -24.69
CA GLY A 150 -5.33 -3.39 -24.05
C GLY A 150 -4.04 -2.75 -23.51
N TYR A 151 -4.00 -1.43 -23.36
CA TYR A 151 -2.83 -0.72 -22.80
C TYR A 151 -3.25 0.51 -21.98
N ILE A 152 -2.39 0.93 -21.05
CA ILE A 152 -2.58 2.16 -20.28
C ILE A 152 -1.90 3.35 -20.98
N PRO A 153 -2.60 4.46 -21.26
CA PRO A 153 -2.00 5.67 -21.83
C PRO A 153 -1.01 6.30 -20.84
N MET A 154 0.16 6.71 -21.35
CA MET A 154 1.28 7.20 -20.55
C MET A 154 1.41 8.73 -20.55
N ASP A 155 0.52 9.42 -21.24
CA ASP A 155 0.38 10.86 -21.28
C ASP A 155 -1.02 11.22 -21.85
N ARG A 156 -1.38 12.51 -21.79
CA ARG A 156 -2.66 13.00 -22.31
C ARG A 156 -2.67 13.19 -23.83
N ASP A 157 -1.51 13.20 -24.49
CA ASP A 157 -1.42 13.42 -25.93
C ASP A 157 -1.73 12.13 -26.72
N ASP A 158 -1.94 11.01 -26.03
CA ASP A 158 -2.39 9.76 -26.63
C ASP A 158 -3.75 9.96 -27.36
N PRO A 159 -3.84 9.65 -28.67
CA PRO A 159 -5.07 9.85 -29.45
C PRO A 159 -6.30 9.10 -28.91
N ASN A 160 -6.10 7.92 -28.32
CA ASN A 160 -7.18 7.14 -27.73
C ASN A 160 -7.61 7.72 -26.38
N TYR A 161 -6.67 8.27 -25.60
CA TYR A 161 -6.99 9.00 -24.38
C TYR A 161 -7.84 10.24 -24.68
N LEU A 162 -7.43 11.07 -25.64
CA LEU A 162 -8.17 12.28 -26.03
C LEU A 162 -9.59 11.94 -26.53
N ARG A 163 -9.72 10.86 -27.31
CA ARG A 163 -11.03 10.41 -27.80
C ARG A 163 -11.95 10.02 -26.64
N GLU A 164 -11.42 9.26 -25.68
CA GLU A 164 -12.19 8.83 -24.52
C GLU A 164 -12.50 9.99 -23.57
N GLU A 165 -11.59 10.95 -23.42
CA GLU A 165 -11.80 12.19 -22.66
C GLU A 165 -13.01 12.98 -23.22
N ILE A 166 -13.08 13.14 -24.54
CA ILE A 166 -14.23 13.78 -25.20
C ILE A 166 -15.53 12.99 -24.96
N CYS A 167 -15.48 11.66 -24.99
CA CYS A 167 -16.66 10.82 -24.72
C CYS A 167 -17.14 10.97 -23.28
N GLU A 168 -16.24 10.94 -22.30
CA GLU A 168 -16.57 11.10 -20.88
C GLU A 168 -17.09 12.52 -20.58
N GLU A 169 -16.53 13.55 -21.22
CA GLU A 169 -17.05 14.93 -21.13
C GLU A 169 -18.47 15.06 -21.70
N ALA A 170 -18.77 14.37 -22.80
CA ALA A 170 -20.12 14.35 -23.38
C ALA A 170 -21.15 13.67 -22.44
N GLU A 171 -20.71 12.71 -21.63
CA GLU A 171 -21.50 12.07 -20.56
C GLU A 171 -21.51 12.88 -19.26
N GLY A 172 -20.88 14.07 -19.24
CA GLY A 172 -20.87 15.00 -18.11
C GLY A 172 -19.87 14.67 -17.01
N PHE A 173 -18.86 13.83 -17.28
CA PHE A 173 -17.77 13.57 -16.34
C PHE A 173 -16.71 14.68 -16.44
N SER A 174 -16.33 15.25 -15.28
CA SER A 174 -15.17 16.14 -15.17
C SER A 174 -14.21 15.62 -14.09
N GLY A 175 -12.96 15.34 -14.48
CA GLY A 175 -11.93 14.91 -13.55
C GLY A 175 -11.33 16.10 -12.80
N THR A 176 -11.59 16.20 -11.49
CA THR A 176 -11.21 17.33 -10.63
C THR A 176 -10.20 16.90 -9.55
N PRO A 177 -8.88 17.11 -9.76
CA PRO A 177 -7.86 16.75 -8.77
C PRO A 177 -8.04 17.45 -7.41
N GLU A 178 -8.53 18.70 -7.40
CA GLU A 178 -8.78 19.48 -6.19
C GLU A 178 -9.83 18.83 -5.27
N GLU A 179 -10.85 18.19 -5.85
CA GLU A 179 -11.90 17.53 -5.06
C GLU A 179 -11.36 16.29 -4.35
N ALA A 180 -10.37 15.60 -4.93
CA ALA A 180 -9.72 14.46 -4.29
C ALA A 180 -8.96 14.85 -3.01
N GLU A 181 -8.31 16.02 -2.99
CA GLU A 181 -7.63 16.53 -1.79
C GLU A 181 -8.62 16.85 -0.68
N LEU A 182 -9.73 17.52 -1.02
CA LEU A 182 -10.80 17.83 -0.06
C LEU A 182 -11.45 16.56 0.50
N LEU A 183 -11.63 15.53 -0.35
CA LEU A 183 -12.15 14.23 0.09
C LEU A 183 -11.23 13.55 1.10
N LEU A 184 -9.90 13.63 0.92
CA LEU A 184 -8.93 13.11 1.88
C LEU A 184 -9.05 13.80 3.24
N GLU A 185 -9.27 15.11 3.27
CA GLU A 185 -9.47 15.87 4.50
C GLU A 185 -10.78 15.49 5.21
N CYS A 186 -11.85 15.25 4.43
CA CYS A 186 -13.16 14.85 4.94
C CYS A 186 -13.19 13.42 5.50
N MET A 187 -12.20 12.56 5.20
CA MET A 187 -12.20 11.16 5.64
C MET A 187 -12.32 10.98 7.16
N LYS A 188 -11.77 11.92 7.94
CA LYS A 188 -11.82 11.88 9.42
C LYS A 188 -13.21 12.10 9.99
N ILE A 189 -14.04 12.89 9.31
CA ILE A 189 -15.40 13.28 9.75
C ILE A 189 -16.49 12.50 9.02
N THR A 190 -16.09 11.55 8.17
CA THR A 190 -17.00 10.75 7.36
C THR A 190 -17.76 9.75 8.24
N THR A 191 -19.08 9.77 8.13
CA THR A 191 -20.05 8.88 8.79
C THR A 191 -20.97 8.26 7.73
N ILE A 192 -21.76 7.25 8.12
CA ILE A 192 -22.74 6.62 7.22
C ILE A 192 -23.74 7.64 6.65
N ASN A 193 -24.14 8.63 7.45
CA ASN A 193 -25.18 9.59 7.09
C ASN A 193 -24.67 10.72 6.18
N ASN A 194 -23.43 11.16 6.36
CA ASN A 194 -22.87 12.27 5.58
C ASN A 194 -22.02 11.80 4.37
N PHE A 195 -21.81 10.50 4.20
CA PHE A 195 -20.95 9.96 3.14
C PHE A 195 -21.37 10.41 1.74
N GLY A 196 -22.67 10.35 1.41
CA GLY A 196 -23.16 10.81 0.10
C GLY A 196 -22.89 12.30 -0.11
N SER A 197 -23.24 13.12 0.88
CA SER A 197 -23.05 14.58 0.81
C SER A 197 -21.57 14.99 0.72
N ILE A 198 -20.67 14.26 1.38
CA ILE A 198 -19.21 14.49 1.26
C ILE A 198 -18.72 14.18 -0.15
N LEU A 199 -19.24 13.12 -0.79
CA LEU A 199 -18.85 12.77 -2.16
C LEU A 199 -19.38 13.78 -3.18
N ASP A 200 -20.62 14.25 -3.02
CA ASP A 200 -21.22 15.20 -3.94
C ASP A 200 -20.63 16.60 -3.79
N HIS A 201 -20.35 16.99 -2.53
CA HIS A 201 -20.10 18.36 -2.14
C HIS A 201 -19.02 18.48 -1.04
N PRO A 202 -17.77 18.03 -1.29
CA PRO A 202 -16.72 17.96 -0.27
C PRO A 202 -16.36 19.34 0.32
N LYS A 203 -16.50 20.41 -0.48
CA LYS A 203 -16.25 21.81 -0.08
C LYS A 203 -17.12 22.29 1.10
N HIS A 204 -18.28 21.66 1.32
CA HIS A 204 -19.22 22.05 2.36
C HIS A 204 -18.90 21.45 3.74
N PHE A 205 -17.88 20.59 3.83
CA PHE A 205 -17.49 19.89 5.05
C PHE A 205 -16.07 20.28 5.50
N PRO A 206 -15.83 21.56 5.85
CA PRO A 206 -14.51 21.98 6.29
C PRO A 206 -14.10 21.22 7.55
N ASN A 207 -12.93 20.58 7.49
CA ASN A 207 -12.36 19.88 8.62
C ASN A 207 -11.95 20.91 9.69
N THR A 208 -12.71 20.98 10.79
CA THR A 208 -12.45 21.91 11.90
C THR A 208 -11.32 21.44 12.82
N ASP A 209 -10.90 20.17 12.70
CA ASP A 209 -9.78 19.59 13.43
C ASP A 209 -8.56 19.44 12.51
N ALA A 210 -7.95 20.59 12.19
CA ALA A 210 -6.63 20.68 11.59
C ALA A 210 -5.49 20.24 12.54
N ALA A 211 -5.78 19.44 13.56
CA ALA A 211 -4.79 18.56 14.15
C ALA A 211 -4.49 17.47 13.11
N ARG A 212 -3.60 17.78 12.15
CA ARG A 212 -2.71 16.74 11.62
C ARG A 212 -2.07 16.15 12.86
N THR A 213 -2.57 15.02 13.36
CA THR A 213 -1.71 14.06 14.05
C THR A 213 -0.57 13.90 13.08
N SER A 214 0.56 14.54 13.40
CA SER A 214 1.77 14.38 12.62
C SER A 214 1.93 12.88 12.56
N LYS A 215 1.77 12.30 11.35
CA LYS A 215 2.38 11.01 11.13
C LYS A 215 3.81 11.25 11.59
N LYS A 216 4.27 10.50 12.60
CA LYS A 216 5.71 10.34 12.76
C LYS A 216 6.17 9.96 11.37
N THR A 217 6.80 10.90 10.67
CA THR A 217 7.44 10.60 9.42
C THR A 217 8.48 9.58 9.83
N THR A 218 8.22 8.30 9.59
CA THR A 218 9.26 7.31 9.51
C THR A 218 10.13 7.80 8.36
N THR A 219 11.16 8.58 8.70
CA THR A 219 12.18 9.01 7.79
C THR A 219 12.89 7.75 7.32
N ARG A 220 12.41 7.20 6.19
CA ARG A 220 13.23 6.31 5.37
C ARG A 220 14.45 7.13 4.96
N GLY A 221 15.58 6.78 5.54
CA GLY A 221 16.85 7.47 5.33
C GLY A 221 16.93 8.78 6.09
N GLY A 222 17.65 8.77 7.21
CA GLY A 222 18.41 9.97 7.56
C GLY A 222 19.26 10.36 6.35
N LYS A 223 19.39 11.68 6.11
CA LYS A 223 20.38 12.22 5.17
C LYS A 223 21.67 11.41 5.33
N ALA A 224 22.20 10.87 4.23
CA ALA A 224 23.56 10.37 4.22
C ALA A 224 24.43 11.44 4.86
N SER A 225 25.01 11.15 6.03
CA SER A 225 26.02 12.02 6.59
C SER A 225 27.15 12.07 5.57
N ASP A 226 27.64 13.27 5.32
CA ASP A 226 28.73 13.60 4.40
C ASP A 226 30.09 13.06 4.90
N SER A 227 30.07 12.01 5.70
CA SER A 227 31.23 11.25 6.16
C SER A 227 31.54 10.22 5.07
N GLY A 228 32.72 10.34 4.46
CA GLY A 228 33.22 9.39 3.46
C GLY A 228 33.17 7.92 3.91
N PRO A 229 33.47 6.97 3.01
CA PRO A 229 33.33 5.54 3.30
C PRO A 229 34.10 5.15 4.57
N ASN A 230 33.37 4.69 5.60
CA ASN A 230 33.95 4.15 6.81
C ASN A 230 34.03 2.61 6.65
N PRO A 231 35.23 2.05 6.45
CA PRO A 231 35.39 0.61 6.18
C PRO A 231 34.94 -0.27 7.35
N VAL A 232 34.89 0.26 8.57
CA VAL A 232 34.41 -0.44 9.76
C VAL A 232 32.88 -0.57 9.71
N LEU A 233 32.18 0.52 9.39
CA LEU A 233 30.72 0.50 9.21
C LEU A 233 30.28 -0.35 8.01
N ASP A 234 31.05 -0.34 6.92
CA ASP A 234 30.76 -1.18 5.75
C ASP A 234 30.90 -2.66 6.09
N ARG A 235 31.90 -3.02 6.90
CA ARG A 235 32.09 -4.39 7.39
C ARG A 235 30.96 -4.80 8.35
N PHE A 236 30.52 -3.88 9.21
CA PHE A 236 29.38 -4.11 10.10
C PHE A 236 28.08 -4.30 9.32
N ALA A 237 27.79 -3.47 8.32
CA ALA A 237 26.65 -3.63 7.43
C ALA A 237 26.68 -5.00 6.71
N GLY A 238 27.85 -5.42 6.22
CA GLY A 238 28.03 -6.77 5.65
C GLY A 238 27.74 -7.89 6.65
N SER A 239 28.13 -7.73 7.92
CA SER A 239 27.83 -8.68 9.00
C SER A 239 26.33 -8.77 9.30
N LEU A 240 25.63 -7.63 9.32
CA LEU A 240 24.16 -7.58 9.50
C LEU A 240 23.44 -8.37 8.40
N VAL A 241 23.81 -8.17 7.13
CA VAL A 241 23.22 -8.92 6.00
C VAL A 241 23.52 -10.42 6.13
N LYS A 242 24.73 -10.79 6.55
CA LYS A 242 25.11 -12.20 6.74
C LYS A 242 24.30 -12.86 7.86
N ASN A 243 24.17 -12.21 9.01
CA ASN A 243 23.40 -12.72 10.15
C ASN A 243 21.91 -12.81 9.81
N PHE A 244 21.37 -11.83 9.10
CA PHE A 244 20.02 -11.87 8.59
C PHE A 244 19.79 -13.07 7.65
N ASN A 245 20.70 -13.34 6.72
CA ASN A 245 20.61 -14.51 5.83
C ASN A 245 20.55 -15.84 6.59
N VAL A 246 21.32 -15.96 7.69
CA VAL A 246 21.29 -17.14 8.57
C VAL A 246 19.95 -17.25 9.29
N PHE A 247 19.48 -16.15 9.88
CA PHE A 247 18.19 -16.06 10.55
C PHE A 247 17.02 -16.42 9.61
N PHE A 248 17.04 -15.89 8.39
CA PHE A 248 16.04 -16.16 7.36
C PHE A 248 15.99 -17.65 7.01
N ARG A 249 17.14 -18.28 6.78
CA ARG A 249 17.22 -19.73 6.47
C ARG A 249 16.72 -20.60 7.62
N PHE A 250 16.99 -20.19 8.86
CA PHE A 250 16.49 -20.89 10.04
C PHE A 250 14.96 -20.92 10.10
N TRP A 251 14.32 -19.79 9.81
CA TRP A 251 12.85 -19.67 9.87
C TRP A 251 12.12 -20.28 8.68
N TYR A 252 12.64 -20.10 7.46
CA TYR A 252 11.89 -20.45 6.25
C TYR A 252 12.33 -21.75 5.54
N LYS A 253 13.45 -22.37 5.95
CA LYS A 253 14.04 -23.56 5.28
C LYS A 253 14.30 -23.32 3.77
N GLU A 254 14.62 -24.36 2.99
CA GLU A 254 15.17 -24.25 1.62
C GLU A 254 14.22 -23.69 0.55
N ALA A 255 12.90 -23.68 0.75
CA ALA A 255 11.94 -23.31 -0.29
C ALA A 255 11.12 -22.06 0.09
N THR A 256 11.59 -20.90 -0.35
CA THR A 256 10.85 -19.63 -0.29
C THR A 256 10.65 -19.06 -1.68
N SER A 257 9.51 -18.41 -1.93
CA SER A 257 9.21 -17.69 -3.17
C SER A 257 9.97 -16.35 -3.31
N PHE A 258 10.72 -15.96 -2.28
CA PHE A 258 11.49 -14.73 -2.21
C PHE A 258 12.85 -14.95 -1.54
N LEU A 259 13.83 -14.13 -1.91
CA LEU A 259 15.18 -14.11 -1.40
C LEU A 259 15.28 -13.25 -0.13
N PRO A 260 16.20 -13.57 0.81
CA PRO A 260 16.39 -12.76 2.02
C PRO A 260 16.74 -11.30 1.70
N SER A 261 17.49 -11.06 0.62
CA SER A 261 17.85 -9.71 0.16
C SER A 261 16.66 -8.87 -0.28
N GLN A 262 15.48 -9.47 -0.50
CA GLN A 262 14.25 -8.75 -0.77
C GLN A 262 13.61 -8.16 0.50
N ILE A 263 13.84 -8.79 1.66
CA ILE A 263 13.39 -8.31 2.97
C ILE A 263 14.41 -7.35 3.58
N PHE A 264 15.67 -7.78 3.67
CA PHE A 264 16.74 -6.99 4.28
C PHE A 264 17.97 -6.99 3.38
N SER A 265 18.31 -5.82 2.84
CA SER A 265 19.42 -5.63 1.90
C SER A 265 20.54 -4.78 2.51
N GLY A 266 21.58 -4.53 1.71
CA GLY A 266 22.65 -3.62 2.11
C GLY A 266 22.15 -2.22 2.46
N LEU A 267 21.05 -1.74 1.85
CA LEU A 267 20.52 -0.40 2.13
C LEU A 267 20.04 -0.27 3.58
N GLU A 268 19.24 -1.22 4.05
CA GLU A 268 18.75 -1.25 5.43
C GLU A 268 19.91 -1.50 6.41
N ALA A 269 20.86 -2.37 6.04
CA ALA A 269 22.05 -2.64 6.84
C ALA A 269 22.95 -1.40 7.02
N HIS A 270 23.18 -0.62 5.96
CA HIS A 270 23.94 0.63 6.04
C HIS A 270 23.17 1.71 6.81
N ALA A 271 21.84 1.75 6.74
CA ALA A 271 21.05 2.67 7.55
C ALA A 271 21.20 2.39 9.05
N ILE A 272 21.22 1.11 9.44
CA ILE A 272 21.51 0.69 10.82
C ILE A 272 22.96 1.03 11.20
N ALA A 273 23.92 0.70 10.34
CA ALA A 273 25.34 0.96 10.60
C ALA A 273 25.64 2.46 10.78
N ASN A 274 25.10 3.31 9.91
CA ASN A 274 25.28 4.77 10.00
C ASN A 274 24.53 5.39 11.19
N SER A 275 23.58 4.67 11.77
CA SER A 275 22.81 5.12 12.94
C SER A 275 23.23 4.41 14.21
N VAL A 276 24.35 3.66 14.18
CA VAL A 276 24.75 2.71 15.24
C VAL A 276 24.86 3.37 16.60
N ASP A 277 25.19 4.65 16.71
CA ASP A 277 25.31 5.38 17.98
C ASP A 277 23.96 5.82 18.56
N SER A 278 22.96 6.00 17.70
CA SER A 278 21.64 6.53 18.08
C SER A 278 20.60 5.46 18.43
N ILE A 279 20.85 4.19 18.07
CA ILE A 279 19.96 3.06 18.33
C ILE A 279 19.94 2.71 19.83
N LYS A 280 18.79 2.80 20.49
CA LYS A 280 18.66 2.46 21.93
C LYS A 280 18.00 1.11 22.15
N ASP A 281 17.04 0.76 21.32
CA ASP A 281 16.25 -0.46 21.42
C ASP A 281 15.94 -1.05 20.03
N TRP A 282 15.30 -2.21 20.02
CA TRP A 282 14.87 -2.89 18.80
C TRP A 282 13.78 -2.13 18.05
N CYS A 283 12.97 -1.30 18.72
CA CYS A 283 11.98 -0.44 18.06
C CYS A 283 12.66 0.60 17.16
N ASN A 284 13.80 1.15 17.56
CA ASN A 284 14.58 2.05 16.69
C ASN A 284 15.11 1.34 15.45
N VAL A 285 15.47 0.07 15.57
CA VAL A 285 15.89 -0.75 14.43
C VAL A 285 14.71 -1.02 13.50
N GLU A 286 13.55 -1.36 14.05
CA GLU A 286 12.31 -1.54 13.30
C GLU A 286 11.92 -0.28 12.50
N ASP A 287 12.02 0.89 13.12
CA ASP A 287 11.79 2.19 12.46
C ASP A 287 12.78 2.42 11.30
N LEU A 288 14.05 2.03 11.46
CA LEU A 288 15.10 2.21 10.45
C LEU A 288 14.94 1.27 9.24
N ILE A 289 14.44 0.04 9.46
CA ILE A 289 14.17 -0.92 8.38
C ILE A 289 12.78 -0.72 7.74
N GLY A 290 12.00 0.23 8.25
CA GLY A 290 10.75 0.67 7.64
C GLY A 290 9.48 0.02 8.17
N GLY A 291 9.53 -0.57 9.37
CA GLY A 291 8.36 -1.08 10.11
C GLY A 291 7.78 -2.41 9.59
N GLU A 292 8.18 -2.86 8.41
CA GLU A 292 7.84 -4.18 7.89
C GLU A 292 8.97 -5.16 8.25
N ALA A 293 8.93 -5.66 9.48
CA ALA A 293 9.89 -6.64 10.00
C ALA A 293 9.22 -8.02 10.17
N MET A 294 9.96 -9.08 9.93
CA MET A 294 9.56 -10.43 10.33
C MET A 294 9.51 -10.54 11.86
N ASP A 295 8.74 -11.50 12.38
CA ASP A 295 8.72 -11.77 13.82
C ASP A 295 10.15 -11.99 14.34
N ARG A 296 10.55 -11.18 15.33
CA ARG A 296 11.87 -11.15 15.98
C ARG A 296 13.06 -10.71 15.09
N GLU A 297 12.82 -10.24 13.88
CA GLU A 297 13.89 -9.68 13.03
C GLU A 297 14.56 -8.48 13.70
N ALA A 298 13.77 -7.51 14.15
CA ALA A 298 14.28 -6.29 14.79
C ALA A 298 15.07 -6.60 16.08
N GLU A 299 14.63 -7.59 16.86
CA GLU A 299 15.34 -8.06 18.06
C GLU A 299 16.71 -8.67 17.70
N MET A 300 16.76 -9.51 16.66
CA MET A 300 17.99 -10.14 16.18
C MET A 300 18.99 -9.11 15.62
N LEU A 301 18.50 -8.15 14.84
CA LEU A 301 19.32 -7.06 14.30
C LEU A 301 19.82 -6.14 15.43
N TYR A 302 19.00 -5.84 16.43
CA TYR A 302 19.42 -5.10 17.62
C TYR A 302 20.50 -5.84 18.43
N GLN A 303 20.39 -7.16 18.59
CA GLN A 303 21.45 -7.96 19.22
C GLN A 303 22.78 -7.88 18.44
N CYS A 304 22.73 -7.79 17.11
CA CYS A 304 23.93 -7.54 16.31
C CYS A 304 24.54 -6.17 16.58
N VAL A 305 23.72 -5.11 16.74
CA VAL A 305 24.17 -3.77 17.13
C VAL A 305 24.83 -3.77 18.51
N VAL A 306 24.21 -4.42 19.51
CA VAL A 306 24.78 -4.53 20.86
C VAL A 306 26.10 -5.29 20.84
N SER A 307 26.18 -6.38 20.07
CA SER A 307 27.40 -7.19 19.95
C SER A 307 28.54 -6.41 19.28
N PHE A 308 28.23 -5.60 18.27
CA PHE A 308 29.20 -4.74 17.62
C PHE A 308 29.72 -3.65 18.55
N ARG A 309 28.84 -2.95 19.28
CA ARG A 309 29.23 -1.94 20.29
C ARG A 309 30.10 -2.50 21.41
N GLY A 310 29.93 -3.78 21.75
CA GLY A 310 30.74 -4.47 22.77
C GLY A 310 32.02 -5.12 22.23
N GLY A 311 32.28 -5.04 20.93
CA GLY A 311 33.45 -5.63 20.27
C GLY A 311 34.56 -4.62 20.01
N GLY A 312 35.80 -5.11 19.86
CA GLY A 312 36.96 -4.24 19.59
C GLY A 312 36.87 -3.46 18.26
N GLU A 313 36.07 -3.92 17.30
CA GLU A 313 35.84 -3.20 16.03
C GLU A 313 35.11 -1.87 16.23
N PHE A 314 34.43 -1.64 17.36
CA PHE A 314 33.77 -0.37 17.67
C PHE A 314 34.73 0.64 18.33
N GLU A 315 35.83 0.20 18.95
CA GLU A 315 36.85 1.11 19.49
C GLU A 315 37.70 1.76 18.38
N ASP A 316 37.72 1.12 17.20
CA ASP A 316 38.41 1.58 15.99
C ASP A 316 37.51 2.40 15.03
N TYR A 317 36.23 2.60 15.39
CA TYR A 317 35.19 3.28 14.61
C TYR A 317 35.11 4.80 14.86
#